data_AF-A0A9E5DAP1-F1
#
_entry.id   AF-A0A9E5DAP1-F1
#
_cell.length_a   1.000
_cell.length_b   1.000
_cell.length_c   1.000
_cell.angle_alpha   90.00
_cell.angle_beta   90.00
_cell.angle_gamma   90.00
#
_symmetry.space_group_name_H-M   'P 1'
#
loop_
_entity.id
_entity.type
_entity.pdbx_description
1 polymer ?
#
loop_
_entity_poly.entity_id
_entity_poly.type
_entity_poly.pdbx_seq_one_letter_code
_entity_poly.pdbx_strand_id
1 'polypeptide(L)'
;MFEERCINYGGINISDEIDLKRTALIIVDPQNDFLSEEGVVWDLVGDGVKETKVVEHLVELKATAKDVGLPVFYSPHYYSDEEFEN
;
A
#
# COMPACT_ATOMS: atom_id res chain seq x y z
N MET A 1 16.76 -19.31 14.11
CA MET A 1 15.50 -20.04 14.34
C MET A 1 14.39 -19.01 14.17
N PHE A 2 14.01 -18.74 12.92
CA PHE A 2 12.87 -17.89 12.60
C PHE A 2 11.73 -18.87 12.31
N GLU A 3 10.67 -18.84 13.12
CA GLU A 3 9.47 -19.61 12.88
C GLU A 3 8.71 -19.00 11.70
N GLU A 4 8.59 -19.80 10.64
CA GLU A 4 7.73 -19.57 9.48
C GLU A 4 6.27 -19.56 9.95
N ARG A 5 5.70 -18.37 10.14
CA ARG A 5 4.25 -18.19 10.28
C ARG A 5 3.67 -17.78 8.93
N CYS A 6 3.43 -18.76 8.07
CA CYS A 6 2.55 -18.60 6.91
C CYS A 6 1.16 -18.19 7.43
N ILE A 7 0.67 -17.02 7.03
CA ILE A 7 -0.66 -16.54 7.42
C ILE A 7 -1.70 -17.26 6.55
N ASN A 8 -2.32 -18.30 7.10
CA ASN A 8 -3.38 -19.07 6.44
C ASN A 8 -4.70 -18.27 6.39
N TYR A 9 -4.92 -17.53 5.31
CA TYR A 9 -6.26 -17.09 4.92
C TYR A 9 -6.78 -18.00 3.78
N GLY A 10 -7.76 -18.85 4.08
CA GLY A 10 -8.65 -19.43 3.05
C GLY A 10 -8.08 -20.50 2.11
N GLY A 11 -7.09 -21.30 2.51
CA GLY A 11 -6.63 -22.45 1.71
C GLY A 11 -5.72 -22.12 0.52
N ILE A 12 -5.17 -20.91 0.49
CA ILE A 12 -4.10 -20.54 -0.43
C ILE A 12 -2.78 -21.00 0.21
N ASN A 13 -2.20 -22.09 -0.30
CA ASN A 13 -0.79 -22.40 -0.04
C ASN A 13 0.03 -21.32 -0.76
N ILE A 14 0.38 -20.25 -0.06
CA ILE A 14 1.43 -19.35 -0.49
C ILE A 14 2.73 -20.12 -0.31
N SER A 15 3.28 -20.67 -1.39
CA SER A 15 4.71 -20.94 -1.42
C SER A 15 5.42 -19.63 -1.08
N ASP A 16 6.44 -19.64 -0.22
CA ASP A 16 7.19 -18.44 0.18
C ASP A 16 7.84 -17.67 -1.00
N GLU A 17 7.75 -18.23 -2.20
CA GLU A 17 8.17 -17.64 -3.46
C GLU A 17 7.02 -16.91 -4.18
N ILE A 18 7.25 -15.64 -4.48
CA ILE A 18 6.33 -14.80 -5.27
C ILE A 18 6.55 -15.09 -6.76
N ASP A 19 5.56 -15.70 -7.41
CA ASP A 19 5.56 -15.86 -8.88
C ASP A 19 5.26 -14.53 -9.56
N LEU A 20 6.32 -13.86 -10.02
CA LEU A 20 6.24 -12.55 -10.69
C LEU A 20 5.37 -12.55 -11.95
N LYS A 21 5.08 -13.70 -12.57
CA LYS A 21 4.17 -13.79 -13.73
C LYS A 21 2.70 -13.81 -13.34
N ARG A 22 2.39 -14.04 -12.06
CA ARG A 22 1.03 -14.18 -11.52
C ARG A 22 0.70 -13.19 -10.41
N THR A 23 1.63 -12.29 -10.10
CA THR A 23 1.49 -11.31 -9.03
C THR A 23 1.54 -9.89 -9.59
N ALA A 24 0.81 -8.98 -8.94
CA ALA A 24 0.85 -7.55 -9.18
C ALA A 24 0.85 -6.79 -7.85
N LEU A 25 1.42 -5.58 -7.84
CA LEU A 25 1.35 -4.66 -6.72
C LEU A 25 0.17 -3.71 -6.95
N ILE A 26 -0.73 -3.62 -5.96
CA ILE A 26 -1.82 -2.63 -5.96
C ILE A 26 -1.58 -1.69 -4.79
N ILE A 27 -1.48 -0.39 -5.06
CA ILE A 27 -1.39 0.66 -4.04
C ILE A 27 -2.76 1.32 -3.96
N VAL A 28 -3.41 1.17 -2.80
CA VAL A 28 -4.77 1.67 -2.54
C VAL A 28 -4.68 3.04 -1.88
N ASP A 29 -5.50 3.97 -2.34
CA ASP A 29 -5.68 5.32 -1.80
C ASP A 29 -4.37 6.05 -1.43
N PRO A 30 -3.39 6.17 -2.36
CA PRO A 30 -2.17 6.94 -2.10
C PRO A 30 -2.45 8.45 -2.22
N GLN A 31 -3.34 8.97 -1.38
CA GLN A 31 -3.82 10.34 -1.43
C GLN A 31 -2.98 11.25 -0.54
N ASN A 32 -2.68 12.45 -1.05
CA ASN A 32 -1.92 13.45 -0.31
C ASN A 32 -2.63 13.92 0.96
N ASP A 33 -3.97 13.85 1.00
CA ASP A 33 -4.75 14.25 2.18
C ASP A 33 -4.34 13.48 3.45
N PHE A 34 -3.90 12.23 3.29
CA PHE A 34 -3.46 11.36 4.38
C PHE A 34 -1.93 11.24 4.48
N LEU A 35 -1.22 11.28 3.35
CA LEU A 35 0.21 10.94 3.28
C LEU A 35 1.15 12.14 3.20
N SER A 36 0.62 13.37 3.07
CA SER A 36 1.41 14.60 3.01
C SER A 36 1.33 15.38 4.32
N GLU A 37 2.42 16.05 4.71
CA GLU A 37 2.42 16.98 5.84
C GLU A 37 1.48 18.19 5.63
N GLU A 38 1.15 18.48 4.37
CA GLU A 38 0.20 19.52 3.98
C GLU A 38 -1.24 19.00 3.83
N GLY A 39 -1.47 17.72 4.15
CA GLY A 39 -2.76 17.05 4.00
C GLY A 39 -3.80 17.53 5.02
N VAL A 40 -5.08 17.53 4.61
CA VAL A 40 -6.19 18.06 5.41
C VAL A 40 -6.38 17.32 6.75
N VAL A 41 -5.99 16.03 6.82
CA VAL A 41 -6.14 15.22 8.03
C VAL A 41 -4.81 14.92 8.74
N TRP A 42 -3.73 15.64 8.39
CA TRP A 42 -2.38 15.36 8.90
C TRP A 42 -2.28 15.38 10.43
N ASP A 43 -2.99 16.30 11.09
CA ASP A 43 -3.01 16.40 12.55
C ASP A 43 -3.53 15.13 13.26
N LEU A 44 -4.28 14.28 12.54
CA LEU A 44 -4.85 13.04 13.08
C LEU A 44 -4.00 11.80 12.77
N VAL A 45 -3.30 11.79 11.61
CA VAL A 45 -2.64 10.58 11.09
C VAL A 45 -1.12 10.71 10.95
N GLY A 46 -0.59 11.93 10.99
CA GLY A 46 0.80 12.25 10.64
C GLY A 46 1.84 11.55 11.51
N ASP A 47 1.58 11.43 12.81
CA ASP A 47 2.47 10.69 13.73
C ASP A 47 2.58 9.22 13.32
N GLY A 48 1.45 8.59 12.97
CA GLY A 48 1.42 7.21 12.50
C GLY A 48 2.09 7.04 11.14
N VAL A 49 1.90 8.00 10.21
CA VAL A 49 2.60 8.02 8.92
C VAL A 49 4.12 8.06 9.12
N LYS A 50 4.61 8.91 10.02
CA LYS A 50 6.05 9.03 10.33
C LYS A 50 6.60 7.80 11.06
N GLU A 51 5.88 7.28 12.04
CA GLU A 51 6.28 6.11 12.81
C GLU A 51 6.42 4.87 11.90
N THR A 52 5.44 4.68 11.02
CA THR A 52 5.40 3.53 10.10
C THR A 52 6.30 3.70 8.87
N LYS A 53 6.76 4.91 8.57
CA LYS A 53 7.54 5.25 7.38
C LYS A 53 6.86 4.78 6.09
N VAL A 54 5.53 4.90 6.05
CA VAL A 54 4.72 4.31 4.98
C VAL A 54 5.07 4.92 3.62
N VAL A 55 5.39 6.21 3.56
CA VAL A 55 5.74 6.90 2.32
C VAL A 55 7.06 6.34 1.75
N GLU A 56 8.07 6.18 2.61
CA GLU A 56 9.35 5.61 2.23
C GLU A 56 9.20 4.16 1.75
N HIS A 57 8.48 3.32 2.50
CA HIS A 57 8.24 1.93 2.13
C HIS A 57 7.47 1.81 0.81
N LEU A 58 6.49 2.69 0.53
CA LEU A 58 5.76 2.70 -0.73
C LEU A 58 6.67 3.06 -1.91
N VAL A 59 7.61 4.00 -1.74
CA VAL A 59 8.61 4.35 -2.75
C VAL A 59 9.53 3.17 -3.05
N GLU A 60 10.04 2.51 -2.01
CA GLU A 60 10.90 1.32 -2.13
C GLU A 60 10.17 0.13 -2.78
N LEU A 61 8.93 -0.13 -2.36
CA LEU A 61 8.07 -1.17 -2.95
C LEU A 61 7.85 -0.93 -4.44
N LYS A 62 7.50 0.30 -4.82
CA LYS A 62 7.29 0.68 -6.22
C LYS A 62 8.57 0.51 -7.03
N ALA A 63 9.72 0.96 -6.51
CA ALA A 63 11.01 0.83 -7.18
C ALA A 63 11.37 -0.65 -7.39
N THR A 64 11.27 -1.45 -6.33
CA THR A 64 11.53 -2.89 -6.38
C THR A 64 10.59 -3.60 -7.35
N ALA A 65 9.29 -3.30 -7.30
CA ALA A 65 8.30 -3.86 -8.22
C ALA A 65 8.67 -3.56 -9.68
N LYS A 66 9.10 -2.34 -9.99
CA LYS A 66 9.55 -1.97 -11.33
C LYS A 66 10.82 -2.72 -11.74
N ASP A 67 11.79 -2.85 -10.83
CA ASP A 67 13.09 -3.50 -11.10
C ASP A 67 12.92 -5.00 -11.38
N VAL A 68 11.99 -5.67 -10.70
CA VAL A 68 11.68 -7.10 -10.91
C VAL A 68 10.64 -7.34 -12.00
N GLY A 69 10.12 -6.29 -12.64
CA GLY A 69 9.13 -6.39 -13.72
C GLY A 69 7.71 -6.73 -13.26
N LEU A 70 7.37 -6.47 -12.00
CA LEU A 70 6.04 -6.65 -11.45
C LEU A 70 5.11 -5.50 -11.92
N PRO A 71 3.90 -5.80 -12.44
CA PRO A 71 2.92 -4.76 -12.73
C PRO A 71 2.52 -3.99 -11.46
N VAL A 72 2.44 -2.67 -11.57
CA VAL A 72 2.01 -1.78 -10.47
C VAL A 72 0.73 -1.05 -10.88
N PHE A 73 -0.29 -1.15 -10.04
CA PHE A 73 -1.59 -0.49 -10.21
C PHE A 73 -1.88 0.43 -9.03
N TYR A 74 -2.62 1.50 -9.31
CA TYR A 74 -3.09 2.45 -8.30
C TYR A 74 -4.62 2.40 -8.28
N SER A 75 -5.19 2.29 -7.10
CA SER A 75 -6.64 2.35 -6.87
C SER A 75 -6.94 3.55 -5.98
N PRO A 76 -7.01 4.78 -6.53
CA PRO A 76 -7.38 5.95 -5.76
C PRO A 76 -8.89 6.03 -5.55
N HIS A 77 -9.31 6.53 -4.40
CA HIS A 77 -10.65 7.04 -4.18
C HIS A 77 -10.79 8.43 -4.83
N TYR A 78 -11.85 8.66 -5.59
CA TYR A 78 -12.20 9.99 -6.10
C TYR A 78 -13.46 10.44 -5.39
N TYR A 79 -13.39 11.61 -4.75
CA TYR A 79 -14.58 12.21 -4.17
C TYR A 79 -15.44 12.82 -5.27
N SER A 80 -16.73 12.50 -5.24
CA SER A 80 -17.77 13.18 -6.02
C SER A 80 -18.45 14.26 -5.18
N ASP A 81 -19.04 15.27 -5.84
CA ASP A 81 -19.76 16.35 -5.15
C ASP A 81 -20.88 15.82 -4.23
N GLU A 82 -21.50 14.70 -4.60
CA GLU A 82 -22.58 14.02 -3.85
C GLU A 82 -22.09 13.43 -2.51
N GLU A 83 -20.80 13.08 -2.39
CA GLU A 83 -20.22 12.54 -1.16
C GLU A 83 -19.94 13.62 -0.10
N PHE A 84 -19.86 14.89 -0.50
CA PHE A 84 -19.66 16.03 0.39
C PHE A 84 -20.97 16.63 0.93
N GLU A 85 -22.14 16.20 0.44
CA GLU A 85 -23.45 16.73 0.83
C GLU A 85 -24.08 16.05 2.07
N ASN A 86 -23.40 15.08 2.69
CA ASN A 86 -23.88 14.35 3.89
C ASN A 86 -23.11 14.73 5.16
#